data_AF-A0A969XJ79-F1
#
_entry.id   AF-A0A969XJ79-F1
#
_cell.length_a   1.000
_cell.length_b   1.000
_cell.length_c   1.000
_cell.angle_alpha   90.00
_cell.angle_beta   90.00
_cell.angle_gamma   90.00
#
_symmetry.space_group_name_H-M   'P 1'
#
loop_
_entity.id
_entity.type
_entity.pdbx_description
1 polymer ?
#
loop_
_entity_poly.entity_id
_entity_poly.type
_entity_poly.pdbx_seq_one_letter_code
_entity_poly.pdbx_strand_id
1 'polypeptide(L)'
;MCASALHADSLSRQRAVFADPPREFGLLPFWGWNDDLDEDELLRQVREMHAGGFGGFVPHADLGLPRSVGYLTEEYFRLLRLAIDEAARLGMRVILYDEGYYPSGSAQGKVVAENPDYAARCLIPIERTVEGPARGFWRPNPGRAVRDTMVSAAALRETPSGALDPGSARLL
;
A
#
# COMPACT_ATOMS: atom_id res chain seq x y z
N MET A 1 -54.86 7.85 -11.05
CA MET A 1 -53.94 6.78 -10.63
C MET A 1 -52.50 7.28 -10.83
N CYS A 2 -51.53 6.79 -10.05
CA CYS A 2 -50.09 6.75 -10.38
C CYS A 2 -49.16 7.90 -9.98
N ALA A 3 -49.08 8.22 -8.68
CA ALA A 3 -47.81 8.69 -8.09
C ALA A 3 -47.43 7.86 -6.84
N SER A 4 -48.41 7.52 -6.01
CA SER A 4 -48.23 6.63 -4.84
C SER A 4 -47.96 5.18 -5.23
N ALA A 5 -48.58 4.68 -6.30
CA ALA A 5 -48.36 3.32 -6.82
C ALA A 5 -46.95 3.13 -7.40
N LEU A 6 -46.39 4.15 -8.05
CA LEU A 6 -45.01 4.14 -8.57
C LEU A 6 -43.97 4.17 -7.43
N HIS A 7 -44.25 4.87 -6.33
CA HIS A 7 -43.38 4.89 -5.14
C HIS A 7 -43.45 3.59 -4.31
N ALA A 8 -44.64 3.00 -4.17
CA ALA A 8 -44.81 1.72 -3.47
C ALA A 8 -44.14 0.56 -4.21
N ASP A 9 -44.18 0.57 -5.55
CA ASP A 9 -43.47 -0.38 -6.41
C ASP A 9 -41.94 -0.19 -6.30
N SER A 10 -41.47 1.07 -6.26
CA SER A 10 -40.06 1.40 -6.01
C SER A 10 -39.56 0.92 -4.65
N LEU A 11 -40.32 1.14 -3.57
CA LEU A 11 -39.95 0.71 -2.21
C LEU A 11 -39.96 -0.81 -2.07
N SER A 12 -40.92 -1.50 -2.70
CA SER A 12 -41.00 -2.96 -2.68
C SER A 12 -39.82 -3.58 -3.42
N ARG A 13 -39.46 -3.02 -4.58
CA ARG A 13 -38.24 -3.39 -5.31
C ARG A 13 -36.97 -3.15 -4.50
N GLN A 14 -36.86 -1.99 -3.84
CA GLN A 14 -35.71 -1.68 -2.98
C GLN A 14 -35.60 -2.63 -1.79
N ARG A 15 -36.72 -2.99 -1.16
CA ARG A 15 -36.72 -3.98 -0.07
C ARG A 15 -36.27 -5.37 -0.55
N ALA A 16 -36.70 -5.79 -1.74
CA ALA A 16 -36.26 -7.05 -2.33
C ALA A 16 -34.75 -7.07 -2.63
N VAL A 17 -34.24 -6.00 -3.27
CA VAL A 17 -32.81 -5.81 -3.53
C VAL A 17 -32.01 -5.70 -2.23
N PHE A 18 -32.53 -5.06 -1.19
CA PHE A 18 -31.83 -4.97 0.09
C PHE A 18 -31.75 -6.32 0.81
N ALA A 19 -32.80 -7.13 0.72
CA ALA A 19 -32.83 -8.47 1.32
C ALA A 19 -31.90 -9.46 0.61
N ASP A 20 -31.75 -9.34 -0.71
CA ASP A 20 -30.84 -10.14 -1.54
C ASP A 20 -30.11 -9.22 -2.55
N PRO A 21 -29.05 -8.53 -2.12
CA PRO A 21 -28.36 -7.57 -2.96
C PRO A 21 -27.64 -8.26 -4.13
N PRO A 22 -27.65 -7.66 -5.33
CA PRO A 22 -26.83 -8.10 -6.43
C PRO A 22 -25.36 -8.27 -6.01
N ARG A 23 -24.70 -9.27 -6.59
CA ARG A 23 -23.31 -9.64 -6.28
C ARG A 23 -22.32 -8.48 -6.40
N GLU A 24 -22.61 -7.46 -7.21
CA GLU A 24 -21.79 -6.25 -7.33
C GLU A 24 -21.69 -5.41 -6.05
N PHE A 25 -22.54 -5.67 -5.04
CA PHE A 25 -22.45 -5.07 -3.72
C PHE A 25 -21.79 -6.00 -2.69
N GLY A 26 -21.38 -7.21 -3.10
CA GLY A 26 -20.67 -8.17 -2.25
C GLY A 26 -19.25 -7.71 -1.92
N LEU A 27 -18.74 -8.22 -0.79
CA LEU A 27 -17.39 -7.92 -0.31
C LEU A 27 -16.32 -8.40 -1.31
N LEU A 28 -15.19 -7.68 -1.30
CA LEU A 28 -13.98 -7.94 -2.09
C LEU A 28 -12.78 -8.00 -1.12
N PRO A 29 -12.51 -9.14 -0.48
CA PRO A 29 -11.42 -9.25 0.48
C PRO A 29 -10.06 -9.21 -0.22
N PHE A 30 -9.05 -8.72 0.49
CA PHE A 30 -7.67 -9.05 0.18
C PHE A 30 -7.46 -10.55 0.43
N TRP A 31 -7.01 -11.25 -0.60
CA TRP A 31 -6.73 -12.66 -0.57
C TRP A 31 -5.22 -12.87 -0.55
N GLY A 32 -4.69 -13.07 0.66
CA GLY A 32 -3.26 -13.23 0.90
C GLY A 32 -2.74 -14.53 0.32
N TRP A 33 -1.79 -14.42 -0.61
CA TRP A 33 -0.98 -15.52 -1.11
C TRP A 33 0.30 -15.56 -0.31
N ASN A 34 0.29 -16.39 0.73
CA ASN A 34 1.27 -16.37 1.83
C ASN A 34 1.77 -17.77 2.22
N ASP A 35 1.54 -18.77 1.38
CA ASP A 35 2.00 -20.14 1.56
C ASP A 35 2.20 -20.78 0.18
N ASP A 36 2.56 -22.06 0.13
CA ASP A 36 2.61 -22.84 -1.10
C ASP A 36 1.28 -22.75 -1.87
N LEU A 37 1.38 -22.36 -3.15
CA LEU A 37 0.23 -22.11 -4.01
C LEU A 37 -0.02 -23.33 -4.88
N ASP A 38 -1.07 -24.08 -4.54
CA ASP A 38 -1.59 -25.19 -5.32
C ASP A 38 -2.81 -24.76 -6.15
N GLU A 39 -2.90 -25.22 -7.40
CA GLU A 39 -3.95 -24.81 -8.33
C GLU A 39 -5.35 -25.22 -7.88
N ASP A 40 -5.50 -26.46 -7.41
CA ASP A 40 -6.79 -26.98 -6.97
C ASP A 40 -7.27 -26.24 -5.72
N GLU A 41 -6.34 -25.92 -4.82
CA GLU A 41 -6.62 -25.14 -3.63
C GLU A 41 -7.03 -23.70 -3.95
N LEU A 42 -6.33 -23.02 -4.87
CA LEU A 42 -6.70 -21.67 -5.32
C LEU A 42 -8.12 -21.66 -5.91
N LEU A 43 -8.43 -22.64 -6.76
CA LEU A 43 -9.77 -22.78 -7.35
C LEU A 43 -10.83 -23.10 -6.30
N ARG A 44 -10.52 -23.95 -5.31
CA ARG A 44 -11.41 -24.25 -4.18
C ARG A 44 -11.75 -22.96 -3.41
N GLN A 45 -10.75 -22.16 -3.06
CA GLN A 45 -10.93 -20.91 -2.32
C GLN A 45 -11.75 -19.88 -3.12
N VAL A 46 -11.52 -19.74 -4.43
CA VAL A 46 -12.35 -18.89 -5.30
C VAL A 46 -13.82 -19.33 -5.28
N ARG A 47 -14.08 -20.63 -5.39
CA ARG A 47 -15.44 -21.19 -5.34
C ARG A 47 -16.09 -21.01 -3.97
N GLU A 48 -15.32 -21.11 -2.89
CA GLU A 48 -15.82 -20.88 -1.53
C GLU A 48 -16.14 -19.42 -1.27
N MET A 49 -15.31 -18.49 -1.75
CA MET A 49 -15.65 -17.06 -1.74
C MET A 49 -16.95 -16.81 -2.53
N HIS A 50 -17.10 -17.38 -3.72
CA HIS A 50 -18.36 -17.26 -4.48
C HIS A 50 -19.57 -17.82 -3.72
N ALA A 51 -19.44 -19.02 -3.13
CA ALA A 51 -20.50 -19.67 -2.36
C ALA A 51 -20.86 -18.86 -1.09
N GLY A 52 -19.87 -18.20 -0.48
CA GLY A 52 -20.04 -17.31 0.66
C GLY A 52 -20.67 -15.95 0.32
N GLY A 53 -20.97 -15.68 -0.95
CA GLY A 53 -21.62 -14.44 -1.39
C GLY A 53 -20.67 -13.27 -1.65
N PHE A 54 -19.36 -13.52 -1.68
CA PHE A 54 -18.39 -12.50 -2.06
C PHE A 54 -18.58 -12.08 -3.52
N GLY A 55 -18.45 -10.78 -3.79
CA GLY A 55 -18.59 -10.22 -5.13
C GLY A 55 -17.31 -10.33 -5.96
N GLY A 56 -16.22 -10.78 -5.35
CA GLY A 56 -14.89 -10.78 -5.93
C GLY A 56 -13.80 -10.91 -4.88
N PHE A 57 -12.56 -10.66 -5.28
CA PHE A 57 -11.39 -10.63 -4.40
C PHE A 57 -10.25 -9.78 -4.97
N VAL A 58 -9.25 -9.52 -4.14
CA VAL A 58 -8.00 -8.83 -4.49
C VAL A 58 -6.83 -9.78 -4.22
N PRO A 59 -6.27 -10.47 -5.23
CA PRO A 59 -5.10 -11.33 -5.03
C PRO A 59 -3.93 -10.49 -4.51
N HIS A 60 -3.32 -10.93 -3.42
CA HIS A 60 -2.32 -10.15 -2.70
C HIS A 60 -1.09 -10.99 -2.43
N ALA A 61 0.03 -10.68 -3.09
CA ALA A 61 1.31 -11.29 -2.77
C ALA A 61 1.76 -10.82 -1.38
N ASP A 62 1.72 -11.71 -0.39
CA ASP A 62 1.94 -11.36 1.02
C ASP A 62 3.23 -11.97 1.57
N LEU A 63 3.54 -11.67 2.84
CA LEU A 63 4.62 -12.32 3.57
C LEU A 63 4.37 -13.82 3.64
N GLY A 64 5.23 -14.59 2.98
CA GLY A 64 5.11 -16.05 2.89
C GLY A 64 4.95 -16.55 1.45
N LEU A 65 4.79 -15.66 0.46
CA LEU A 65 4.79 -16.07 -0.94
C LEU A 65 6.06 -16.90 -1.27
N PRO A 66 5.92 -18.14 -1.76
CA PRO A 66 7.06 -19.00 -2.05
C PRO A 66 8.00 -18.38 -3.07
N ARG A 67 9.30 -18.60 -2.92
CA ARG A 67 10.31 -18.11 -3.89
C ARG A 67 10.15 -18.74 -5.28
N SER A 68 9.61 -19.95 -5.36
CA SER A 68 9.29 -20.65 -6.60
C SER A 68 8.19 -19.94 -7.40
N VAL A 69 7.23 -19.31 -6.71
CA VAL A 69 6.25 -18.43 -7.32
C VAL A 69 6.87 -17.05 -7.46
N GLY A 70 7.11 -16.31 -6.38
CA GLY A 70 7.77 -15.00 -6.40
C GLY A 70 6.94 -13.90 -7.09
N TYR A 71 6.94 -12.68 -6.53
CA TYR A 71 6.15 -11.59 -7.09
C TYR A 71 6.64 -11.17 -8.49
N LEU A 72 5.69 -10.96 -9.42
CA LEU A 72 5.91 -10.58 -10.83
C LEU A 72 6.72 -11.56 -11.68
N THR A 73 6.81 -12.83 -11.29
CA THR A 73 7.38 -13.88 -12.14
C THR A 73 6.33 -14.41 -13.12
N GLU A 74 6.77 -15.22 -14.09
CA GLU A 74 5.87 -15.96 -14.98
C GLU A 74 4.90 -16.87 -14.20
N GLU A 75 5.39 -17.54 -13.15
CA GLU A 75 4.56 -18.44 -12.34
C GLU A 75 3.49 -17.69 -11.55
N TYR A 76 3.83 -16.52 -10.99
CA TYR A 76 2.84 -15.65 -10.34
C TYR A 76 1.74 -15.22 -11.31
N PHE A 77 2.09 -14.79 -12.52
CA PHE A 77 1.11 -14.40 -13.53
C PHE A 77 0.27 -15.58 -14.02
N ARG A 78 0.85 -16.79 -14.08
CA ARG A 78 0.13 -18.02 -14.43
C ARG A 78 -0.96 -18.35 -13.41
N LEU A 79 -0.62 -18.35 -12.12
CA LEU A 79 -1.58 -18.57 -11.02
C LEU A 79 -2.61 -17.43 -10.93
N LEU A 80 -2.18 -16.18 -11.18
CA LEU A 80 -3.09 -15.03 -11.21
C LEU A 80 -4.13 -15.19 -12.31
N ARG A 81 -3.71 -15.64 -13.49
CA ARG A 81 -4.61 -15.94 -14.60
C ARG A 81 -5.58 -17.06 -14.27
N LEU A 82 -5.10 -18.14 -13.62
CA LEU A 82 -5.96 -19.24 -13.16
C LEU A 82 -7.11 -18.73 -12.27
N ALA A 83 -6.79 -17.89 -11.27
CA ALA A 83 -7.80 -17.32 -10.38
C ALA A 83 -8.75 -16.37 -11.12
N ILE A 84 -8.25 -15.55 -12.04
CA ILE A 84 -9.07 -14.62 -12.84
C ILE A 84 -10.03 -15.37 -13.76
N ASP A 85 -9.56 -16.44 -14.41
CA ASP A 85 -10.39 -17.23 -15.33
C ASP A 85 -11.55 -17.91 -14.58
N GLU A 86 -11.31 -18.45 -13.38
CA GLU A 86 -12.38 -19.01 -12.54
C GLU A 86 -13.33 -17.93 -12.00
N ALA A 87 -12.80 -16.78 -11.58
CA ALA A 87 -13.63 -15.64 -11.16
C ALA A 87 -14.55 -15.17 -12.30
N ALA A 88 -14.04 -15.08 -13.53
CA ALA A 88 -14.83 -14.72 -14.71
C ALA A 88 -15.95 -15.73 -14.96
N ARG A 89 -15.67 -17.03 -14.82
CA ARG A 89 -16.68 -18.11 -14.95
C ARG A 89 -17.79 -18.00 -13.91
N LEU A 90 -17.48 -17.48 -12.72
CA LEU A 90 -18.42 -17.30 -11.61
C LEU A 90 -19.08 -15.89 -11.58
N GLY A 91 -18.74 -15.00 -12.52
CA GLY A 91 -19.23 -13.63 -12.53
C GLY A 91 -18.71 -12.78 -11.36
N MET A 92 -17.55 -13.11 -10.82
CA MET A 92 -16.86 -12.38 -9.75
C MET A 92 -15.95 -11.29 -10.32
N ARG A 93 -15.76 -10.20 -9.58
CA ARG A 93 -14.78 -9.17 -9.92
C ARG A 93 -13.41 -9.51 -9.33
N VAL A 94 -12.35 -9.14 -10.04
CA VAL A 94 -10.98 -9.21 -9.52
C VAL A 94 -10.38 -7.83 -9.60
N ILE A 95 -9.84 -7.33 -8.48
CA ILE A 95 -9.04 -6.11 -8.46
C ILE A 95 -7.59 -6.54 -8.40
N LEU A 96 -6.78 -6.07 -9.35
CA LEU A 96 -5.34 -6.31 -9.34
C LEU A 96 -4.67 -5.28 -8.44
N TYR A 97 -3.91 -5.75 -7.47
CA TYR A 97 -3.07 -4.92 -6.63
C TYR A 97 -1.65 -4.93 -7.20
N ASP A 98 -1.12 -3.75 -7.49
CA ASP A 98 0.16 -3.56 -8.19
C ASP A 98 1.38 -3.58 -7.26
N GLU A 99 1.22 -4.13 -6.06
CA GLU A 99 2.26 -4.22 -5.05
C GLU A 99 2.38 -5.64 -4.47
N GLY A 100 3.62 -6.03 -4.13
CA GLY A 100 3.89 -7.19 -3.31
C GLY A 100 4.21 -6.74 -1.88
N TYR A 101 3.36 -7.14 -0.94
CA TYR A 101 3.32 -6.68 0.46
C TYR A 101 2.74 -5.26 0.66
N TYR A 102 2.74 -4.76 1.90
CA TYR A 102 2.40 -3.38 2.24
C TYR A 102 3.64 -2.68 2.85
N PRO A 103 3.92 -1.40 2.56
CA PRO A 103 3.15 -0.43 1.78
C PRO A 103 3.42 -0.45 0.27
N SER A 104 2.49 0.14 -0.48
CA SER A 104 2.59 0.35 -1.93
C SER A 104 3.66 1.37 -2.34
N GLY A 105 4.28 1.14 -3.50
CA GLY A 105 5.25 1.99 -4.18
C GLY A 105 6.62 1.35 -4.38
N SER A 106 6.86 0.16 -3.82
CA SER A 106 8.16 -0.53 -3.87
C SER A 106 8.21 -1.69 -4.87
N ALA A 107 7.05 -2.25 -5.25
CA ALA A 107 6.92 -3.51 -5.98
C ALA A 107 7.74 -4.64 -5.33
N GLN A 108 7.58 -4.86 -4.03
CA GLN A 108 8.39 -5.77 -3.21
C GLN A 108 9.89 -5.42 -3.26
N GLY A 109 10.20 -4.12 -3.26
CA GLY A 109 11.57 -3.59 -3.36
C GLY A 109 12.17 -3.57 -4.77
N LYS A 110 11.47 -4.08 -5.80
CA LYS A 110 11.98 -4.12 -7.18
C LYS A 110 12.22 -2.72 -7.77
N VAL A 111 11.42 -1.71 -7.39
CA VAL A 111 11.57 -0.33 -7.89
C VAL A 111 12.96 0.23 -7.58
N VAL A 112 13.42 0.08 -6.34
CA VAL A 112 14.74 0.58 -5.89
C VAL A 112 15.86 -0.35 -6.34
N ALA A 113 15.59 -1.65 -6.49
CA ALA A 113 16.56 -2.58 -7.05
C ALA A 113 16.88 -2.27 -8.52
N GLU A 114 15.88 -1.85 -9.30
CA GLU A 114 16.05 -1.41 -10.69
C GLU A 114 16.74 -0.05 -10.77
N ASN A 115 16.28 0.93 -10.00
CA ASN A 115 16.92 2.23 -9.91
C ASN A 115 16.96 2.74 -8.46
N PRO A 116 18.15 2.71 -7.82
CA PRO A 116 18.30 3.19 -6.45
C PRO A 116 17.88 4.66 -6.23
N ASP A 117 17.84 5.47 -7.29
CA ASP A 117 17.47 6.89 -7.20
C ASP A 117 15.99 7.11 -6.90
N TYR A 118 15.14 6.09 -7.13
CA TYR A 118 13.72 6.09 -6.78
C TYR A 118 13.46 5.80 -5.30
N ALA A 119 14.49 5.50 -4.51
CA ALA A 119 14.34 5.35 -3.07
C ALA A 119 13.75 6.63 -2.46
N ALA A 120 12.79 6.47 -1.54
CA ALA A 120 12.26 7.56 -0.74
C ALA A 120 13.40 8.26 0.02
N ARG A 121 13.38 9.60 0.04
CA ARG A 121 14.38 10.43 0.70
C ARG A 121 13.70 11.33 1.72
N CYS A 122 14.37 11.58 2.83
CA CYS A 122 13.95 12.55 3.84
C CYS A 122 15.11 13.45 4.24
N LEU A 123 14.77 14.63 4.77
CA LEU A 123 15.73 15.48 5.46
C LEU A 123 15.73 15.09 6.94
N ILE A 124 16.89 14.76 7.48
CA ILE A 124 17.08 14.44 8.89
C ILE A 124 17.86 15.59 9.53
N PRO A 125 17.28 16.33 10.51
CA PRO A 125 18.02 17.33 11.23
C PRO A 125 19.04 16.66 12.16
N ILE A 126 20.26 17.15 12.15
CA ILE A 126 21.26 16.86 13.17
C ILE A 126 21.58 18.20 13.82
N GLU A 127 21.48 18.26 15.14
CA GLU A 127 21.56 19.51 15.89
C GLU A 127 22.69 19.46 16.91
N ARG A 128 23.28 20.64 17.17
CA ARG A 128 24.26 20.83 18.24
C ARG A 128 24.16 22.25 18.78
N THR A 129 23.87 22.37 20.07
CA THR A 129 23.96 23.65 20.78
C THR A 129 25.43 24.05 20.96
N VAL A 130 25.74 25.31 20.71
CA VAL A 130 27.08 25.88 20.85
C VAL A 130 26.99 27.19 21.62
N GLU A 131 27.72 27.29 22.73
CA GLU A 131 27.86 28.53 23.48
C GLU A 131 28.95 29.40 22.83
N GLY A 132 28.59 30.64 22.47
CA GLY A 132 29.48 31.58 21.78
C GLY A 132 30.27 32.50 22.73
N PRO A 133 31.33 33.16 22.24
CA PRO A 133 31.93 32.97 20.92
C PRO A 133 32.75 31.67 20.84
N ALA A 134 32.50 30.84 19.83
CA ALA A 134 33.20 29.58 19.63
C ALA A 134 33.75 29.47 18.21
N ARG A 135 34.90 28.80 18.05
CA ARG A 135 35.49 28.43 16.76
C ARG A 135 35.88 26.96 16.80
N GLY A 136 35.46 26.21 15.79
CA GLY A 136 35.80 24.80 15.70
C GLY A 136 35.22 24.14 14.47
N PHE A 137 35.49 22.85 14.36
CA PHE A 137 34.91 22.00 13.33
C PHE A 137 33.88 21.07 13.96
N TRP A 138 32.75 20.92 13.29
CA TRP A 138 31.77 19.90 13.61
C TRP A 138 31.55 19.04 12.38
N ARG A 139 31.64 17.73 12.58
CA ARG A 139 31.37 16.73 11.55
C ARG A 139 30.28 15.82 12.10
N PRO A 140 29.00 16.13 11.89
CA PRO A 140 27.93 15.22 12.28
C PRO A 140 28.09 13.91 11.51
N ASN A 141 27.70 12.80 12.14
CA ASN A 141 27.62 11.53 11.42
C ASN A 141 26.42 11.62 10.46
N PRO A 142 26.61 11.58 9.13
CA PRO A 142 25.52 11.73 8.18
C PRO A 142 24.50 10.58 8.25
N GLY A 143 24.85 9.46 8.86
CA GLY A 143 23.98 8.30 9.04
C GLY A 143 24.70 7.00 8.69
N ARG A 144 23.93 5.95 8.41
CA ARG A 144 24.47 4.62 8.04
C ARG A 144 24.29 4.31 6.56
N ALA A 145 23.47 5.05 5.83
CA ALA A 145 23.24 4.78 4.42
C ALA A 145 24.34 5.42 3.58
N VAL A 146 24.78 4.69 2.54
CA VAL A 146 25.87 5.11 1.64
C VAL A 146 25.56 6.44 0.93
N ARG A 147 24.26 6.78 0.80
CA ARG A 147 23.78 7.98 0.13
C ARG A 147 23.50 9.15 1.07
N ASP A 148 23.72 8.98 2.36
CA ASP A 148 23.54 10.06 3.33
C ASP A 148 24.56 11.16 3.05
N THR A 149 24.06 12.37 2.82
CA THR A 149 24.90 13.53 2.53
C THR A 149 24.38 14.75 3.28
N MET A 150 25.30 15.60 3.73
CA MET A 150 24.95 16.91 4.26
C MET A 150 24.39 17.76 3.11
N VAL A 151 23.16 18.23 3.26
CA VAL A 151 22.47 19.05 2.24
C VAL A 151 22.61 20.54 2.57
N SER A 152 22.54 20.90 3.85
CA SER A 152 22.59 22.28 4.33
C SER A 152 23.04 22.32 5.79
N ALA A 153 23.68 23.42 6.20
CA ALA A 153 23.98 23.73 7.59
C ALA A 153 23.49 25.13 7.88
N ALA A 154 22.76 25.30 8.99
CA ALA A 154 22.29 26.60 9.43
C ALA A 154 22.53 26.77 10.93
N ALA A 155 22.82 28.00 11.33
CA ALA A 155 22.88 28.41 12.73
C ALA A 155 21.65 29.24 13.07
N LEU A 156 21.04 28.95 14.21
CA LEU A 156 19.98 29.74 14.82
C LEU A 156 20.40 30.06 16.26
N ARG A 157 19.97 31.22 16.73
CA ARG A 157 20.10 31.63 18.12
C ARG A 157 18.94 31.07 18.92
N GLU A 158 19.27 30.38 20.00
CA GLU A 158 18.33 30.03 21.05
C GLU A 158 18.11 31.25 21.97
N THR A 159 16.86 31.55 22.28
CA THR A 159 16.48 32.63 23.21
C THR A 159 16.64 32.16 24.66
N PRO A 160 16.64 33.08 25.64
CA PRO A 160 16.65 32.70 27.06
C PRO A 160 15.49 31.81 27.49
N SER A 161 14.41 31.73 26.70
CA SER A 161 13.27 30.84 26.94
C SER A 161 13.42 29.45 26.31
N GLY A 162 14.55 29.15 25.67
CA GLY A 162 14.78 27.90 24.93
C GLY A 162 14.11 27.83 23.56
N ALA A 163 13.60 28.95 23.03
CA ALA A 163 12.99 28.99 21.70
C ALA A 163 14.03 29.36 20.64
N LEU A 164 13.93 28.82 19.43
CA LEU A 164 14.78 29.24 18.30
C LEU A 164 14.23 30.53 17.68
N ASP A 165 15.07 31.57 17.57
CA ASP A 165 14.74 32.83 16.90
C ASP A 165 14.85 32.67 15.36
N PRO A 166 13.73 32.63 14.60
CA PRO A 166 13.80 32.40 13.15
C PRO A 166 14.49 33.55 12.41
N GLY A 167 14.43 34.78 12.94
CA GLY A 167 15.09 35.95 12.37
C GLY A 167 16.62 35.93 12.54
N SER A 168 17.13 35.02 13.37
CA SER A 168 18.57 34.81 13.56
C SER A 168 19.19 33.82 12.58
N ALA A 169 18.37 33.11 11.80
CA ALA A 169 18.83 32.02 10.95
C ALA A 169 19.90 32.48 9.96
N ARG A 170 21.03 31.77 9.92
CA ARG A 170 22.10 31.99 8.95
C ARG A 170 22.55 30.67 8.36
N LEU A 171 22.60 30.60 7.03
CA LEU A 171 23.26 29.51 6.32
C LEU A 171 24.76 29.58 6.56
N LEU A 172 25.41 28.43 6.77
CA LEU A 172 26.85 28.29 7.02
C LEU A 172 27.60 27.80 5.78
#